data_AF-A0A2V7NEB5-F1
#
_entry.id   AF-A0A2V7NEB5-F1
#
_cell.length_a   1.000
_cell.length_b   1.000
_cell.length_c   1.000
_cell.angle_alpha   90.00
_cell.angle_beta   90.00
_cell.angle_gamma   90.00
#
_symmetry.space_group_name_H-M   'P 1'
#
loop_
_entity.id
_entity.type
_entity.pdbx_description
1 polymer ?
#
loop_
_entity_poly.entity_id
_entity_poly.type
_entity_poly.pdbx_seq_one_letter_code
_entity_poly.pdbx_strand_id
1 'polypeptide(L)'
;MRRCLCSLVGLTLVATALEAQGLRDKISDLFIFGAGQDPLFLSGTAGSDAATALHADHFVPSAVSDNGTLISFIGTAISQNVANIPVSATSGGSTFHFEGGAPVRTSVSPGPVFAERAQTLGRGRVFVGANVNRQHFETLRGVSLNDIQMTFTHENVTGPNCDALVGASCDPYGVPTHENDVIALRLALDIDMTVTSFFVSFGLLDRVDIGVVLPIVSSSLRGTSDAQIIPFGGTTAQHFFGGTPDNPVLTTSRFVEGSATGIGDVAARVKVSITQSERTTFALLGDVRFPTGSEDDLLGSGHLAVRGLGILSSRFGAFSPHVNVGFLLRSGDLQKDALLATVGFDHVMAPWATMAVDLVSELQVGASKLRLPGIVTYDLPFRRTVDPTNIPRERDDQTNASFGFKFATGSGIMLVANTLWPLNRGGLRPNVVWTAGLEYNF
;
A
#
# COMPACT_ATOMS: atom_id res chain seq x y z
N MET A 1 51.33 -13.45 12.80
CA MET A 1 50.23 -14.44 12.75
C MET A 1 49.58 -14.55 14.11
N ARG A 2 48.41 -13.94 14.32
CA ARG A 2 47.51 -14.23 15.45
C ARG A 2 46.09 -13.90 14.97
N ARG A 3 45.28 -14.94 14.78
CA ARG A 3 43.90 -14.88 14.31
C ARG A 3 43.01 -14.53 15.51
N CYS A 4 42.32 -13.40 15.45
CA CYS A 4 41.17 -13.13 16.33
C CYS A 4 39.92 -13.59 15.57
N LEU A 5 39.40 -14.77 15.94
CA LEU A 5 38.05 -15.20 15.62
C LEU A 5 37.12 -14.54 16.63
N CYS A 6 36.27 -13.63 16.19
CA CYS A 6 35.12 -13.18 16.98
C CYS A 6 33.93 -14.06 16.61
N SER A 7 33.52 -14.93 17.52
CA SER A 7 32.30 -15.72 17.41
C SER A 7 31.10 -14.83 17.72
N LEU A 8 30.29 -14.53 16.69
CA LEU A 8 28.94 -13.97 16.85
C LEU A 8 28.01 -15.09 17.32
N VAL A 9 27.62 -15.05 18.59
CA VAL A 9 26.51 -15.86 19.12
C VAL A 9 25.23 -15.10 18.84
N GLY A 10 24.46 -15.55 17.84
CA GLY A 10 23.10 -15.09 17.61
C GLY A 10 22.18 -15.67 18.68
N LEU A 11 21.60 -14.84 19.53
CA LEU A 11 20.45 -15.21 20.34
C LEU A 11 19.21 -15.19 19.42
N THR A 12 18.77 -16.37 18.98
CA THR A 12 17.42 -16.56 18.45
C THR A 12 16.46 -16.72 19.62
N LEU A 13 15.80 -15.63 20.00
CA LEU A 13 14.59 -15.68 20.83
C LEU A 13 13.44 -16.20 19.94
N VAL A 14 13.19 -17.50 19.98
CA VAL A 14 11.94 -18.07 19.46
C VAL A 14 10.90 -17.87 20.55
N ALA A 15 10.26 -16.70 20.57
CA ALA A 15 8.99 -16.55 21.25
C ALA A 15 7.92 -17.13 20.33
N THR A 16 7.27 -18.22 20.74
CA THR A 16 6.00 -18.64 20.11
C THR A 16 4.99 -17.54 20.40
N ALA A 17 4.71 -16.69 19.41
CA ALA A 17 3.60 -15.75 19.50
C ALA A 17 2.31 -16.58 19.64
N LEU A 18 1.49 -16.26 20.65
CA LEU A 18 0.05 -16.43 20.47
C LEU A 18 -0.30 -15.74 19.14
N GLU A 19 -1.06 -16.37 18.25
CA GLU A 19 -1.57 -15.70 17.05
C GLU A 19 -2.45 -14.52 17.50
N ALA A 20 -1.82 -13.37 17.68
CA ALA A 20 -2.53 -12.11 17.80
C ALA A 20 -3.16 -11.86 16.43
N GLN A 21 -4.45 -11.56 16.43
CA GLN A 21 -5.19 -11.22 15.21
C GLN A 21 -4.49 -10.06 14.48
N GLY A 22 -4.19 -10.26 13.19
CA GLY A 22 -3.49 -9.28 12.37
C GLY A 22 -4.36 -8.06 12.07
N LEU A 23 -3.73 -6.97 11.64
CA LEU A 23 -4.46 -5.79 11.16
C LEU A 23 -5.34 -6.09 9.93
N ARG A 24 -4.97 -7.04 9.08
CA ARG A 24 -5.80 -7.47 7.94
C ARG A 24 -7.09 -8.15 8.40
N ASP A 25 -7.02 -9.00 9.42
CA ASP A 25 -8.20 -9.65 9.98
C ASP A 25 -9.16 -8.61 10.57
N LYS A 26 -8.64 -7.55 11.20
CA LYS A 26 -9.46 -6.43 11.67
C LYS A 26 -10.20 -5.71 10.55
N ILE A 27 -9.64 -5.62 9.34
CA ILE A 27 -10.37 -5.08 8.19
C ILE A 27 -11.54 -6.00 7.83
N SER A 28 -11.34 -7.33 7.88
CA SER A 28 -12.40 -8.31 7.65
C SER A 28 -13.51 -8.25 8.72
N ASP A 29 -13.16 -8.00 9.99
CA ASP A 29 -14.10 -7.87 11.10
C ASP A 29 -15.10 -6.72 10.93
N LEU A 30 -14.77 -5.71 10.12
CA LEU A 30 -15.68 -4.61 9.77
C LEU A 30 -16.93 -5.09 9.03
N PHE A 31 -16.96 -6.34 8.57
CA PHE A 31 -18.09 -6.93 7.86
C PHE A 31 -18.83 -8.00 8.69
N ILE A 32 -18.41 -8.26 9.93
CA ILE A 32 -18.97 -9.30 10.80
C ILE A 32 -19.87 -8.67 11.87
N PHE A 33 -21.19 -8.84 11.73
CA PHE A 33 -22.19 -8.16 12.58
C PHE A 33 -22.91 -9.07 13.60
N GLY A 34 -22.59 -10.37 13.63
CA GLY A 34 -23.18 -11.35 14.54
C GLY A 34 -22.16 -12.11 15.38
N ALA A 35 -22.60 -13.15 16.08
CA ALA A 35 -21.75 -14.04 16.88
C ALA A 35 -20.96 -15.09 16.04
N GLY A 36 -21.16 -15.10 14.72
CA GLY A 36 -20.42 -15.93 13.77
C GLY A 36 -19.15 -15.25 13.24
N GLN A 37 -18.42 -15.93 12.37
CA GLN A 37 -17.24 -15.39 11.67
C GLN A 37 -17.53 -15.04 10.20
N ASP A 38 -18.71 -15.38 9.71
CA ASP A 38 -19.08 -15.14 8.32
C ASP A 38 -19.48 -13.68 8.10
N PRO A 39 -18.82 -12.96 7.17
CA PRO A 39 -19.21 -11.61 6.81
C PRO A 39 -20.68 -11.54 6.40
N LEU A 40 -21.40 -10.56 6.95
CA LEU A 40 -22.83 -10.30 6.70
C LEU A 40 -23.80 -11.42 7.07
N PHE A 41 -23.39 -12.39 7.87
CA PHE A 41 -24.34 -13.32 8.47
C PHE A 41 -25.29 -12.59 9.43
N LEU A 42 -26.60 -12.73 9.20
CA LEU A 42 -27.63 -12.03 9.93
C LEU A 42 -28.08 -12.84 11.16
N SER A 43 -27.37 -12.69 12.29
CA SER A 43 -27.67 -13.46 13.50
C SER A 43 -29.08 -13.26 14.06
N GLY A 44 -29.68 -12.08 13.85
CA GLY A 44 -31.07 -11.81 14.21
C GLY A 44 -32.02 -12.66 13.40
N THR A 45 -31.90 -12.63 12.07
CA THR A 45 -32.64 -13.49 11.15
C THR A 45 -32.44 -14.97 11.49
N ALA A 46 -31.21 -15.42 11.75
CA ALA A 46 -30.94 -16.82 12.10
C ALA A 46 -31.63 -17.29 13.40
N GLY A 47 -31.82 -16.39 14.37
CA GLY A 47 -32.45 -16.68 15.66
C GLY A 47 -33.99 -16.61 15.65
N SER A 48 -34.62 -16.50 14.47
CA SER A 48 -36.06 -16.32 14.32
C SER A 48 -36.80 -17.64 14.04
N ASP A 49 -38.04 -17.57 13.52
CA ASP A 49 -38.79 -18.76 13.14
C ASP A 49 -38.12 -19.50 11.97
N ALA A 50 -38.45 -20.79 11.81
CA ALA A 50 -37.77 -21.66 10.85
C ALA A 50 -37.87 -21.21 9.39
N ALA A 51 -38.91 -20.44 9.01
CA ALA A 51 -39.03 -19.94 7.64
C ALA A 51 -38.13 -18.71 7.42
N THR A 52 -38.12 -17.78 8.38
CA THR A 52 -37.30 -16.57 8.31
C THR A 52 -35.81 -16.87 8.48
N ALA A 53 -35.44 -17.85 9.31
CA ALA A 53 -34.06 -18.24 9.57
C ALA A 53 -33.29 -18.71 8.33
N LEU A 54 -33.98 -19.18 7.29
CA LEU A 54 -33.36 -19.59 6.02
C LEU A 54 -32.74 -18.42 5.26
N HIS A 55 -33.13 -17.17 5.54
CA HIS A 55 -32.62 -15.99 4.85
C HIS A 55 -31.35 -15.39 5.48
N ALA A 56 -30.83 -16.01 6.54
CA ALA A 56 -29.76 -15.41 7.35
C ALA A 56 -28.41 -15.27 6.63
N ASP A 57 -28.20 -16.08 5.60
CA ASP A 57 -26.95 -16.19 4.84
C ASP A 57 -27.07 -15.70 3.38
N HIS A 58 -28.25 -15.27 2.93
CA HIS A 58 -28.47 -14.87 1.53
C HIS A 58 -27.65 -13.64 1.07
N PHE A 59 -27.03 -12.90 1.98
CA PHE A 59 -26.06 -11.83 1.65
C PHE A 59 -24.60 -12.31 1.61
N VAL A 60 -24.30 -13.47 2.21
CA VAL A 60 -22.95 -14.05 2.27
C VAL A 60 -22.39 -14.32 0.87
N PRO A 61 -23.14 -14.85 -0.13
CA PRO A 61 -22.64 -15.01 -1.50
C PRO A 61 -22.11 -13.70 -2.10
N SER A 62 -22.81 -12.58 -1.90
CA SER A 62 -22.34 -11.27 -2.36
C SER A 62 -21.09 -10.81 -1.60
N ALA A 63 -21.01 -11.13 -0.30
CA ALA A 63 -19.87 -10.81 0.56
C ALA A 63 -18.61 -11.59 0.21
N VAL A 64 -18.73 -12.84 -0.25
CA VAL A 64 -17.56 -13.69 -0.60
C VAL A 64 -17.15 -13.60 -2.07
N SER A 65 -18.04 -13.18 -2.97
CA SER A 65 -17.76 -13.08 -4.41
C SER A 65 -17.09 -11.74 -4.77
N ASP A 66 -17.83 -10.83 -5.39
CA ASP A 66 -17.29 -9.58 -5.91
C ASP A 66 -16.91 -8.62 -4.77
N ASN A 67 -17.73 -8.52 -3.70
CA ASN A 67 -17.41 -7.65 -2.58
C ASN A 67 -16.25 -8.22 -1.73
N GLY A 68 -16.09 -9.54 -1.66
CA GLY A 68 -14.96 -10.18 -1.00
C GLY A 68 -13.62 -9.82 -1.65
N THR A 69 -13.63 -9.70 -2.98
CA THR A 69 -12.49 -9.18 -3.74
C THR A 69 -12.17 -7.73 -3.36
N LEU A 70 -13.19 -6.91 -3.09
CA LEU A 70 -13.01 -5.52 -2.65
C LEU A 70 -12.47 -5.41 -1.22
N ILE A 71 -12.94 -6.26 -0.29
CA ILE A 71 -12.42 -6.35 1.08
C ILE A 71 -10.93 -6.72 1.05
N SER A 72 -10.59 -7.77 0.29
CA SER A 72 -9.21 -8.20 0.07
C SER A 72 -8.37 -7.09 -0.55
N PHE A 73 -8.92 -6.38 -1.55
CA PHE A 73 -8.24 -5.26 -2.19
C PHE A 73 -7.90 -4.13 -1.24
N ILE A 74 -8.79 -3.75 -0.32
CA ILE A 74 -8.50 -2.70 0.68
C ILE A 74 -7.31 -3.14 1.54
N GLY A 75 -7.35 -4.35 2.10
CA GLY A 75 -6.23 -4.89 2.89
C GLY A 75 -4.92 -4.94 2.11
N THR A 76 -4.97 -5.46 0.89
CA THR A 76 -3.81 -5.54 0.00
C THR A 76 -3.30 -4.17 -0.46
N ALA A 77 -4.16 -3.18 -0.69
CA ALA A 77 -3.77 -1.82 -1.06
C ALA A 77 -2.99 -1.13 0.07
N ILE A 78 -3.33 -1.42 1.33
CA ILE A 78 -2.62 -0.93 2.50
C ILE A 78 -1.25 -1.64 2.63
N SER A 79 -1.21 -2.98 2.56
CA SER A 79 0.04 -3.76 2.61
C SER A 79 1.01 -3.38 1.49
N GLN A 80 0.52 -3.18 0.27
CA GLN A 80 1.33 -2.74 -0.87
C GLN A 80 1.93 -1.35 -0.67
N ASN A 81 1.25 -0.47 0.06
CA ASN A 81 1.71 0.91 0.22
C ASN A 81 3.04 0.99 0.99
N VAL A 82 3.29 0.06 1.93
CA VAL A 82 4.58 -0.09 2.61
C VAL A 82 5.72 -0.23 1.59
N ALA A 83 5.50 -1.04 0.55
CA ALA A 83 6.48 -1.25 -0.52
C ALA A 83 6.57 -0.06 -1.49
N ASN A 84 5.57 0.80 -1.55
CA ASN A 84 5.57 1.95 -2.46
C ASN A 84 6.21 3.21 -1.85
N ILE A 85 6.58 3.19 -0.56
CA ILE A 85 7.37 4.27 0.03
C ILE A 85 8.74 4.29 -0.66
N PRO A 86 9.09 5.38 -1.37
CA PRO A 86 10.37 5.46 -2.04
C PRO A 86 11.48 5.44 -0.99
N VAL A 87 12.39 4.48 -1.10
CA VAL A 87 13.62 4.51 -0.30
C VAL A 87 14.40 5.75 -0.70
N SER A 88 14.86 6.55 0.27
CA SER A 88 15.74 7.68 -0.02
C SER A 88 16.98 7.23 -0.81
N ALA A 89 17.54 8.15 -1.60
CA ALA A 89 18.69 7.89 -2.44
C ALA A 89 19.83 7.22 -1.66
N THR A 90 20.24 5.99 -2.03
CA THR A 90 21.29 5.26 -1.29
C THR A 90 22.71 5.64 -1.70
N SER A 91 22.84 6.78 -2.35
CA SER A 91 24.12 7.35 -2.77
C SER A 91 24.17 8.86 -2.53
N GLY A 92 23.55 9.31 -1.44
CA GLY A 92 23.61 10.69 -0.98
C GLY A 92 25.01 11.12 -0.55
N GLY A 93 25.25 12.44 -0.56
CA GLY A 93 26.50 13.02 -0.08
C GLY A 93 27.61 13.09 -1.13
N SER A 94 28.85 12.99 -0.64
CA SER A 94 30.07 13.20 -1.44
C SER A 94 30.53 11.89 -2.06
N THR A 95 30.63 11.83 -3.39
CA THR A 95 31.18 10.69 -4.14
C THR A 95 32.57 11.03 -4.66
N PHE A 96 33.40 10.01 -4.87
CA PHE A 96 34.80 10.16 -5.24
C PHE A 96 35.22 9.18 -6.33
N HIS A 97 36.19 9.58 -7.14
CA HIS A 97 37.00 8.70 -7.98
C HIS A 97 38.47 8.87 -7.58
N PHE A 98 39.29 7.85 -7.80
CA PHE A 98 40.70 7.87 -7.41
C PHE A 98 41.60 8.08 -8.63
N GLU A 99 42.32 9.19 -8.62
CA GLU A 99 43.36 9.50 -9.60
C GLU A 99 44.72 9.49 -8.88
N GLY A 100 45.62 8.59 -9.29
CA GLY A 100 46.94 8.47 -8.66
C GLY A 100 46.93 8.12 -7.17
N GLY A 101 45.84 7.51 -6.66
CA GLY A 101 45.67 7.17 -5.24
C GLY A 101 45.09 8.29 -4.38
N ALA A 102 44.84 9.48 -4.93
CA ALA A 102 44.17 10.58 -4.24
C ALA A 102 42.65 10.59 -4.54
N PRO A 103 41.78 10.84 -3.54
CA PRO A 103 40.34 10.95 -3.78
C PRO A 103 40.02 12.29 -4.45
N VAL A 104 39.46 12.23 -5.65
CA VAL A 104 38.91 13.37 -6.39
C VAL A 104 37.39 13.33 -6.29
N ARG A 105 36.79 14.39 -5.75
CA ARG A 105 35.34 14.49 -5.55
C ARG A 105 34.61 14.51 -6.91
N THR A 106 33.71 13.56 -7.13
CA THR A 106 32.91 13.41 -8.36
C THR A 106 31.50 14.00 -8.24
N SER A 107 30.98 14.20 -7.02
CA SER A 107 29.72 14.94 -6.78
C SER A 107 29.93 16.29 -6.09
N VAL A 108 29.28 17.32 -6.62
CA VAL A 108 29.24 18.65 -5.98
C VAL A 108 27.98 18.90 -5.18
N SER A 109 26.87 18.29 -5.60
CA SER A 109 25.68 18.22 -4.79
C SER A 109 25.60 16.90 -4.01
N PRO A 110 25.09 16.93 -2.77
CA PRO A 110 24.74 15.73 -2.03
C PRO A 110 23.62 14.89 -2.65
N GLY A 111 22.99 15.39 -3.72
CA GLY A 111 22.08 14.63 -4.58
C GLY A 111 20.60 14.73 -4.18
N PRO A 112 19.73 14.02 -4.93
CA PRO A 112 18.29 13.99 -4.71
C PRO A 112 17.89 13.35 -3.38
N VAL A 113 16.60 13.48 -3.03
CA VAL A 113 16.04 12.82 -1.85
C VAL A 113 15.51 11.43 -2.20
N PHE A 114 14.70 11.29 -3.26
CA PHE A 114 14.07 10.01 -3.62
C PHE A 114 14.53 9.45 -4.97
N ALA A 115 14.97 10.29 -5.91
CA ALA A 115 15.63 9.81 -7.10
C ALA A 115 17.00 9.19 -6.75
N GLU A 116 17.53 8.32 -7.60
CA GLU A 116 18.91 7.83 -7.48
C GLU A 116 19.86 8.62 -8.35
N ARG A 117 21.12 8.73 -7.91
CA ARG A 117 22.19 9.30 -8.74
C ARG A 117 23.03 8.21 -9.38
N ALA A 118 23.56 8.53 -10.56
CA ALA A 118 24.35 7.59 -11.35
C ALA A 118 25.76 7.35 -10.77
N GLN A 119 26.34 8.32 -10.05
CA GLN A 119 27.68 8.15 -9.48
C GLN A 119 27.69 7.05 -8.40
N THR A 120 28.72 6.21 -8.42
CA THR A 120 29.01 5.22 -7.38
C THR A 120 29.78 5.84 -6.22
N LEU A 121 29.81 5.14 -5.07
CA LEU A 121 30.53 5.60 -3.88
C LEU A 121 32.05 5.58 -4.11
N GLY A 122 32.54 4.60 -4.87
CA GLY A 122 33.96 4.33 -5.08
C GLY A 122 34.47 3.23 -4.14
N ARG A 123 35.54 2.54 -4.52
CA ARG A 123 36.00 1.34 -3.81
C ARG A 123 36.31 1.62 -2.34
N GLY A 124 35.78 0.78 -1.45
CA GLY A 124 36.04 0.83 -0.01
C GLY A 124 35.28 1.92 0.74
N ARG A 125 34.42 2.68 0.06
CA ARG A 125 33.61 3.75 0.65
C ARG A 125 32.30 3.22 1.20
N VAL A 126 31.84 3.82 2.30
CA VAL A 126 30.59 3.43 2.96
C VAL A 126 29.64 4.61 3.01
N PHE A 127 28.39 4.37 2.64
CA PHE A 127 27.29 5.28 2.87
C PHE A 127 26.31 4.63 3.84
N VAL A 128 25.96 5.36 4.89
CA VAL A 128 24.94 4.95 5.85
C VAL A 128 23.90 6.05 6.00
N GLY A 129 22.66 5.65 6.25
CA GLY A 129 21.65 6.61 6.65
C GLY A 129 20.43 5.98 7.26
N ALA A 130 19.63 6.86 7.84
CA ALA A 130 18.34 6.53 8.40
C ALA A 130 17.34 7.61 7.98
N ASN A 131 16.14 7.21 7.57
CA ASN A 131 15.04 8.15 7.36
C ASN A 131 13.79 7.68 8.10
N VAL A 132 12.89 8.61 8.38
CA VAL A 132 11.53 8.33 8.81
C VAL A 132 10.60 8.99 7.81
N ASN A 133 9.65 8.20 7.31
CA ASN A 133 8.55 8.66 6.47
C ASN A 133 7.27 8.48 7.27
N ARG A 134 6.42 9.51 7.31
CA ARG A 134 5.09 9.43 7.92
C ARG A 134 4.02 9.83 6.94
N GLN A 135 2.96 9.05 6.89
CA GLN A 135 1.80 9.28 6.06
C GLN A 135 0.51 8.87 6.78
N HIS A 136 -0.54 9.66 6.54
CA HIS A 136 -1.89 9.38 6.96
C HIS A 136 -2.73 9.27 5.69
N PHE A 137 -3.38 8.13 5.49
CA PHE A 137 -4.11 7.86 4.25
C PHE A 137 -5.49 8.52 4.28
N GLU A 138 -5.90 9.02 3.12
CA GLU A 138 -7.08 9.90 3.01
C GLU A 138 -8.03 9.43 1.93
N THR A 139 -7.48 8.86 0.84
CA THR A 139 -8.29 8.40 -0.28
C THR A 139 -7.85 7.04 -0.82
N LEU A 140 -8.81 6.30 -1.36
CA LEU A 140 -8.60 5.12 -2.19
C LEU A 140 -9.25 5.39 -3.55
N ARG A 141 -8.45 5.49 -4.62
CA ARG A 141 -8.93 5.83 -5.96
C ARG A 141 -9.78 7.10 -5.99
N GLY A 142 -9.34 8.09 -5.20
CA GLY A 142 -10.01 9.37 -5.01
C GLY A 142 -11.28 9.37 -4.16
N VAL A 143 -11.78 8.21 -3.73
CA VAL A 143 -12.86 8.10 -2.73
C VAL A 143 -12.29 8.30 -1.34
N SER A 144 -12.95 9.12 -0.52
CA SER A 144 -12.54 9.35 0.87
C SER A 144 -12.56 8.05 1.67
N LEU A 145 -11.51 7.78 2.44
CA LEU A 145 -11.49 6.63 3.36
C LEU A 145 -12.54 6.75 4.46
N ASN A 146 -13.10 7.95 4.70
CA ASN A 146 -14.18 8.19 5.66
C ASN A 146 -15.60 7.98 5.08
N ASP A 147 -15.73 7.60 3.81
CA ASP A 147 -17.01 7.36 3.14
C ASP A 147 -16.86 6.34 2.00
N ILE A 148 -16.20 5.21 2.26
CA ILE A 148 -16.23 4.09 1.30
C ILE A 148 -17.60 3.43 1.42
N GLN A 149 -18.33 3.37 0.31
CA GLN A 149 -19.67 2.80 0.26
C GLN A 149 -19.62 1.45 -0.43
N MET A 150 -20.27 0.47 0.19
CA MET A 150 -20.47 -0.87 -0.35
C MET A 150 -21.93 -1.24 -0.20
N THR A 151 -22.54 -1.77 -1.26
CA THR A 151 -23.91 -2.30 -1.21
C THR A 151 -23.85 -3.79 -1.48
N PHE A 152 -24.36 -4.58 -0.55
CA PHE A 152 -24.45 -6.03 -0.68
C PHE A 152 -25.87 -6.40 -1.07
N THR A 153 -26.00 -7.23 -2.09
CA THR A 153 -27.28 -7.65 -2.65
C THR A 153 -27.59 -9.06 -2.17
N HIS A 154 -28.87 -9.33 -1.95
CA HIS A 154 -29.35 -10.69 -1.69
C HIS A 154 -29.02 -11.61 -2.87
N GLU A 155 -28.76 -12.90 -2.66
CA GLU A 155 -28.56 -13.84 -3.76
C GLU A 155 -29.83 -14.03 -4.64
N ASN A 156 -29.68 -14.49 -5.87
CA ASN A 156 -30.85 -14.82 -6.71
C ASN A 156 -31.24 -16.29 -6.46
N VAL A 157 -32.33 -16.52 -5.74
CA VAL A 157 -32.80 -17.85 -5.34
C VAL A 157 -33.74 -18.39 -6.41
N THR A 158 -33.26 -19.35 -7.20
CA THR A 158 -34.00 -19.87 -8.36
C THR A 158 -34.42 -21.33 -8.22
N GLY A 159 -35.31 -21.79 -9.09
CA GLY A 159 -35.63 -23.21 -9.28
C GLY A 159 -36.87 -23.73 -8.53
N PRO A 160 -37.18 -25.05 -8.68
CA PRO A 160 -38.51 -25.59 -8.38
C PRO A 160 -38.95 -25.47 -6.92
N ASN A 161 -37.99 -25.46 -5.99
CA ASN A 161 -38.29 -25.30 -4.57
C ASN A 161 -38.75 -23.87 -4.25
N CYS A 162 -38.09 -22.86 -4.83
CA CYS A 162 -38.53 -21.48 -4.71
C CYS A 162 -39.87 -21.29 -5.41
N ASP A 163 -40.01 -21.82 -6.63
CA ASP A 163 -41.25 -21.70 -7.40
C ASP A 163 -42.47 -22.25 -6.64
N ALA A 164 -42.30 -23.39 -5.96
CA ALA A 164 -43.35 -24.00 -5.15
C ALA A 164 -43.72 -23.16 -3.91
N LEU A 165 -42.75 -22.48 -3.30
CA LEU A 165 -42.97 -21.63 -2.12
C LEU A 165 -43.64 -20.29 -2.50
N VAL A 166 -43.21 -19.68 -3.62
CA VAL A 166 -43.71 -18.38 -4.09
C VAL A 166 -45.01 -18.53 -4.90
N GLY A 167 -45.23 -19.68 -5.52
CA GLY A 167 -46.38 -19.94 -6.40
C GLY A 167 -46.23 -19.32 -7.80
N ALA A 168 -45.03 -18.89 -8.16
CA ALA A 168 -44.64 -18.33 -9.46
C ALA A 168 -43.14 -18.59 -9.68
N SER A 169 -42.65 -18.43 -10.92
CA SER A 169 -41.22 -18.62 -11.22
C SER A 169 -40.37 -17.58 -10.47
N CYS A 170 -39.35 -18.07 -9.75
CA CYS A 170 -38.30 -17.25 -9.12
C CYS A 170 -37.09 -17.01 -10.04
N ASP A 171 -37.13 -17.43 -11.31
CA ASP A 171 -36.02 -17.19 -12.24
C ASP A 171 -35.69 -15.70 -12.44
N PRO A 172 -36.68 -14.77 -12.53
CA PRO A 172 -36.38 -13.34 -12.60
C PRO A 172 -35.87 -12.81 -11.27
N TYR A 173 -34.75 -12.09 -11.30
CA TYR A 173 -34.14 -11.59 -10.07
C TYR A 173 -35.02 -10.50 -9.42
N GLY A 174 -35.24 -10.63 -8.12
CA GLY A 174 -36.18 -9.81 -7.36
C GLY A 174 -37.47 -10.56 -7.00
N VAL A 175 -37.51 -11.89 -7.20
CA VAL A 175 -38.64 -12.76 -6.88
C VAL A 175 -38.17 -13.91 -5.99
N PRO A 176 -38.67 -14.03 -4.76
CA PRO A 176 -39.70 -13.20 -4.12
C PRO A 176 -39.24 -11.76 -3.84
N THR A 177 -40.19 -10.85 -3.60
CA THR A 177 -39.93 -9.40 -3.50
C THR A 177 -38.78 -9.02 -2.56
N HIS A 178 -38.53 -9.78 -1.50
CA HIS A 178 -37.45 -9.52 -0.53
C HIS A 178 -36.03 -9.85 -1.05
N GLU A 179 -35.86 -10.47 -2.21
CA GLU A 179 -34.56 -10.51 -2.90
C GLU A 179 -34.07 -9.09 -3.27
N ASN A 180 -34.98 -8.12 -3.32
CA ASN A 180 -34.65 -6.72 -3.49
C ASN A 180 -34.08 -6.06 -2.23
N ASP A 181 -33.99 -6.76 -1.11
CA ASP A 181 -33.33 -6.24 0.08
C ASP A 181 -31.84 -6.05 -0.21
N VAL A 182 -31.29 -4.95 0.31
CA VAL A 182 -29.86 -4.65 0.21
C VAL A 182 -29.31 -4.29 1.58
N ILE A 183 -28.03 -4.59 1.81
CA ILE A 183 -27.28 -4.06 2.94
C ILE A 183 -26.39 -2.95 2.42
N ALA A 184 -26.74 -1.71 2.74
CA ALA A 184 -25.90 -0.55 2.50
C ALA A 184 -24.90 -0.43 3.65
N LEU A 185 -23.61 -0.36 3.32
CA LEU A 185 -22.52 -0.32 4.27
C LEU A 185 -21.65 0.92 3.98
N ARG A 186 -21.37 1.71 5.01
CA ARG A 186 -20.43 2.83 4.97
C ARG A 186 -19.23 2.52 5.87
N LEU A 187 -18.05 2.50 5.28
CA LEU A 187 -16.78 2.37 6.00
C LEU A 187 -16.16 3.75 6.21
N ALA A 188 -15.64 3.96 7.41
CA ALA A 188 -14.63 4.97 7.68
C ALA A 188 -13.35 4.30 8.19
N LEU A 189 -12.24 4.54 7.50
CA LEU A 189 -10.92 3.97 7.81
C LEU A 189 -9.94 5.11 8.09
N ASP A 190 -9.36 5.10 9.28
CA ASP A 190 -8.27 5.97 9.70
C ASP A 190 -7.00 5.10 9.78
N ILE A 191 -6.04 5.39 8.89
CA ILE A 191 -4.84 4.57 8.70
C ILE A 191 -3.61 5.48 8.72
N ASP A 192 -2.77 5.29 9.74
CA ASP A 192 -1.47 5.95 9.89
C ASP A 192 -0.36 4.92 9.64
N MET A 193 0.66 5.35 8.90
CA MET A 193 1.85 4.54 8.64
C MET A 193 3.11 5.37 8.83
N THR A 194 4.03 4.84 9.63
CA THR A 194 5.37 5.39 9.84
C THR A 194 6.41 4.34 9.46
N VAL A 195 7.31 4.69 8.54
CA VAL A 195 8.38 3.80 8.08
C VAL A 195 9.73 4.42 8.38
N THR A 196 10.47 3.80 9.28
CA THR A 196 11.85 4.15 9.60
C THR A 196 12.79 3.23 8.82
N SER A 197 13.44 3.75 7.78
CA SER A 197 14.36 2.94 6.97
C SER A 197 15.80 3.17 7.38
N PHE A 198 16.53 2.09 7.64
CA PHE A 198 17.99 2.09 7.77
C PHE A 198 18.60 1.55 6.49
N PHE A 199 19.63 2.19 5.97
CA PHE A 199 20.29 1.74 4.75
C PHE A 199 21.79 1.88 4.85
N VAL A 200 22.47 0.89 4.28
CA VAL A 200 23.92 0.84 4.15
C VAL A 200 24.26 0.50 2.72
N SER A 201 25.22 1.21 2.14
CA SER A 201 25.79 0.91 0.83
C SER A 201 27.32 0.91 0.92
N PHE A 202 27.94 -0.03 0.22
CA PHE A 202 29.38 -0.24 0.17
C PHE A 202 29.84 -0.25 -1.28
N GLY A 203 30.83 0.59 -1.59
CA GLY A 203 31.51 0.56 -2.88
C GLY A 203 32.42 -0.66 -2.98
N LEU A 204 31.89 -1.75 -3.53
CA LEU A 204 32.62 -3.00 -3.73
C LEU A 204 33.78 -2.82 -4.71
N LEU A 205 33.55 -2.04 -5.77
CA LEU A 205 34.54 -1.64 -6.77
C LEU A 205 34.37 -0.14 -7.05
N ASP A 206 35.25 0.44 -7.86
CA ASP A 206 35.17 1.86 -8.21
C ASP A 206 33.86 2.23 -8.92
N ARG A 207 33.26 1.26 -9.62
CA ARG A 207 32.02 1.41 -10.38
C ARG A 207 30.90 0.48 -9.94
N VAL A 208 31.02 -0.18 -8.79
CA VAL A 208 30.00 -1.11 -8.28
C VAL A 208 29.73 -0.84 -6.81
N ASP A 209 28.49 -0.48 -6.50
CA ASP A 209 27.99 -0.39 -5.13
C ASP A 209 27.04 -1.55 -4.85
N ILE A 210 27.12 -2.10 -3.64
CA ILE A 210 26.14 -3.04 -3.10
C ILE A 210 25.50 -2.42 -1.86
N GLY A 211 24.24 -2.70 -1.59
CA GLY A 211 23.56 -2.11 -0.44
C GLY A 211 22.41 -2.95 0.09
N VAL A 212 22.02 -2.64 1.32
CA VAL A 212 20.87 -3.24 2.02
C VAL A 212 20.03 -2.14 2.64
N VAL A 213 18.71 -2.33 2.62
CA VAL A 213 17.72 -1.46 3.26
C VAL A 213 16.89 -2.30 4.22
N LEU A 214 16.83 -1.88 5.47
CA LEU A 214 16.04 -2.48 6.54
C LEU A 214 14.98 -1.47 7.03
N PRO A 215 13.71 -1.63 6.62
CA PRO A 215 12.63 -0.81 7.15
C PRO A 215 12.08 -1.38 8.46
N ILE A 216 11.80 -0.50 9.42
CA ILE A 216 10.93 -0.73 10.56
C ILE A 216 9.63 0.02 10.30
N VAL A 217 8.53 -0.71 10.22
CA VAL A 217 7.21 -0.21 9.87
C VAL A 217 6.35 -0.20 11.12
N SER A 218 5.64 0.89 11.33
CA SER A 218 4.59 1.03 12.34
C SER A 218 3.31 1.42 11.63
N SER A 219 2.27 0.60 11.78
CA SER A 219 0.97 0.79 11.14
C SER A 219 -0.10 0.81 12.22
N SER A 220 -1.05 1.73 12.12
CA SER A 220 -2.25 1.75 12.95
C SER A 220 -3.49 1.89 12.10
N LEU A 221 -4.54 1.17 12.49
CA LEU A 221 -5.84 1.14 11.84
C LEU A 221 -6.91 1.42 12.90
N ARG A 222 -7.81 2.35 12.60
CA ARG A 222 -9.12 2.45 13.23
C ARG A 222 -10.16 2.40 12.13
N GLY A 223 -11.12 1.51 12.27
CA GLY A 223 -12.17 1.33 11.28
C GLY A 223 -13.54 1.36 11.93
N THR A 224 -14.49 2.07 11.33
CA THR A 224 -15.91 1.92 11.61
C THR A 224 -16.63 1.43 10.37
N SER A 225 -17.62 0.57 10.58
CA SER A 225 -18.52 0.08 9.55
C SER A 225 -19.94 0.24 10.04
N ASP A 226 -20.71 1.09 9.37
CA ASP A 226 -22.12 1.28 9.63
C ASP A 226 -22.92 0.55 8.55
N ALA A 227 -23.71 -0.44 8.95
CA ALA A 227 -24.52 -1.24 8.05
C ALA A 227 -26.00 -1.00 8.29
N GLN A 228 -26.75 -0.86 7.20
CA GLN A 228 -28.19 -0.71 7.18
C GLN A 228 -28.78 -1.68 6.16
N ILE A 229 -29.66 -2.56 6.63
CA ILE A 229 -30.59 -3.28 5.76
C ILE A 229 -31.63 -2.28 5.27
N ILE A 230 -31.85 -2.24 3.96
CA ILE A 230 -32.90 -1.49 3.30
C ILE A 230 -33.90 -2.52 2.76
N PRO A 231 -34.95 -2.86 3.54
CA PRO A 231 -35.95 -3.80 3.10
C PRO A 231 -36.74 -3.26 1.92
N PHE A 232 -37.21 -4.17 1.07
CA PHE A 232 -38.00 -3.85 -0.09
C PHE A 232 -39.36 -4.54 -0.02
N GLY A 233 -40.42 -3.72 0.14
CA GLY A 233 -41.80 -4.19 0.26
C GLY A 233 -42.17 -4.70 1.66
N GLY A 234 -43.43 -5.14 1.80
CA GLY A 234 -43.96 -5.78 3.02
C GLY A 234 -44.09 -4.88 4.26
N THR A 235 -44.71 -5.41 5.31
CA THR A 235 -44.76 -4.79 6.66
C THR A 235 -43.91 -5.55 7.68
N THR A 236 -43.43 -6.74 7.33
CA THR A 236 -42.58 -7.60 8.16
C THR A 236 -41.24 -7.80 7.47
N ALA A 237 -40.14 -7.68 8.21
CA ALA A 237 -38.79 -7.83 7.67
C ALA A 237 -38.37 -9.30 7.61
N GLN A 238 -37.84 -9.72 6.46
CA GLN A 238 -37.19 -11.04 6.30
C GLN A 238 -35.73 -11.01 6.76
N HIS A 239 -35.09 -9.83 6.65
CA HIS A 239 -33.68 -9.62 6.98
C HIS A 239 -33.55 -8.59 8.10
N PHE A 240 -32.83 -8.94 9.16
CA PHE A 240 -32.56 -8.04 10.28
C PHE A 240 -31.35 -8.52 11.09
N PHE A 241 -30.63 -7.57 11.69
CA PHE A 241 -29.47 -7.88 12.54
C PHE A 241 -29.89 -8.39 13.93
N GLY A 242 -31.08 -8.01 14.40
CA GLY A 242 -31.66 -8.41 15.68
C GLY A 242 -33.15 -8.05 15.78
N GLY A 243 -33.81 -8.40 16.89
CA GLY A 243 -35.25 -8.14 17.08
C GLY A 243 -36.12 -9.26 16.50
N THR A 244 -37.31 -8.90 16.00
CA THR A 244 -38.28 -9.82 15.38
C THR A 244 -38.71 -9.31 14.01
N PRO A 245 -39.33 -10.13 13.15
CA PRO A 245 -39.85 -9.67 11.85
C PRO A 245 -40.80 -8.46 11.93
N ASP A 246 -41.61 -8.39 12.99
CA ASP A 246 -42.55 -7.28 13.23
C ASP A 246 -41.91 -6.05 13.90
N ASN A 247 -40.75 -6.23 14.55
CA ASN A 247 -40.01 -5.15 15.20
C ASN A 247 -38.50 -5.35 14.98
N PRO A 248 -38.01 -5.14 13.73
CA PRO A 248 -36.66 -5.50 13.34
C PRO A 248 -35.64 -4.42 13.72
N VAL A 249 -34.42 -4.86 14.04
CA VAL A 249 -33.23 -4.02 14.10
C VAL A 249 -32.53 -4.08 12.73
N LEU A 250 -32.70 -3.02 11.95
CA LEU A 250 -32.20 -2.94 10.56
C LEU A 250 -30.85 -2.23 10.43
N THR A 251 -30.31 -1.72 11.53
CA THR A 251 -29.02 -1.02 11.54
C THR A 251 -28.10 -1.62 12.59
N THR A 252 -26.82 -1.67 12.28
CA THR A 252 -25.78 -2.13 13.20
C THR A 252 -24.47 -1.42 12.84
N SER A 253 -23.52 -1.46 13.76
CA SER A 253 -22.18 -0.96 13.49
C SER A 253 -21.10 -1.87 14.06
N ARG A 254 -19.91 -1.77 13.47
CA ARG A 254 -18.70 -2.41 13.95
C ARG A 254 -17.58 -1.41 14.03
N PHE A 255 -16.77 -1.56 15.06
CA PHE A 255 -15.57 -0.78 15.28
C PHE A 255 -14.41 -1.74 15.50
N VAL A 256 -13.29 -1.44 14.86
CA VAL A 256 -12.03 -2.14 15.06
C VAL A 256 -10.93 -1.12 15.28
N GLU A 257 -9.98 -1.47 16.13
CA GLU A 257 -8.74 -0.70 16.28
C GLU A 257 -7.57 -1.62 16.50
N GLY A 258 -6.42 -1.24 15.96
CA GLY A 258 -5.18 -1.99 16.13
C GLY A 258 -3.97 -1.20 15.69
N SER A 259 -2.82 -1.64 16.18
CA SER A 259 -1.53 -1.19 15.69
C SER A 259 -0.54 -2.34 15.70
N ALA A 260 0.38 -2.34 14.74
CA ALA A 260 1.48 -3.28 14.68
C ALA A 260 2.78 -2.53 14.39
N THR A 261 3.90 -3.08 14.87
CA THR A 261 5.23 -2.55 14.56
C THR A 261 6.21 -3.70 14.41
N GLY A 262 6.99 -3.67 13.35
CA GLY A 262 7.96 -4.73 13.08
C GLY A 262 8.83 -4.43 11.88
N ILE A 263 9.63 -5.43 11.49
CA ILE A 263 10.45 -5.36 10.29
C ILE A 263 9.53 -5.36 9.08
N GLY A 264 9.78 -4.48 8.12
CA GLY A 264 9.13 -4.52 6.82
C GLY A 264 9.92 -5.33 5.80
N ASP A 265 9.60 -5.14 4.53
CA ASP A 265 10.27 -5.87 3.45
C ASP A 265 11.71 -5.35 3.21
N VAL A 266 12.70 -6.18 3.55
CA VAL A 266 14.14 -5.90 3.39
C VAL A 266 14.49 -5.87 1.91
N ALA A 267 15.33 -4.92 1.50
CA ALA A 267 15.80 -4.83 0.12
C ALA A 267 17.32 -4.98 0.02
N ALA A 268 17.78 -5.70 -1.01
CA ALA A 268 19.17 -5.75 -1.44
C ALA A 268 19.32 -5.02 -2.77
N ARG A 269 20.42 -4.29 -2.93
CA ARG A 269 20.62 -3.34 -4.04
C ARG A 269 22.00 -3.53 -4.65
N VAL A 270 22.08 -3.41 -5.97
CA VAL A 270 23.35 -3.39 -6.72
C VAL A 270 23.29 -2.26 -7.74
N LYS A 271 24.26 -1.36 -7.70
CA LYS A 271 24.38 -0.26 -8.66
C LYS A 271 25.70 -0.35 -9.42
N VAL A 272 25.65 -0.21 -10.73
CA VAL A 272 26.81 -0.26 -11.61
C VAL A 272 26.88 1.01 -12.46
N SER A 273 27.94 1.81 -12.29
CA SER A 273 28.24 2.93 -13.18
C SER A 273 28.80 2.40 -14.50
N ILE A 274 28.12 2.71 -15.60
CA ILE A 274 28.48 2.23 -16.95
C ILE A 274 29.41 3.23 -17.62
N THR A 275 29.00 4.50 -17.64
CA THR A 275 29.78 5.59 -18.22
C THR A 275 29.87 6.76 -17.25
N GLN A 276 31.05 7.35 -17.15
CA GLN A 276 31.30 8.52 -16.33
C GLN A 276 32.18 9.50 -17.11
N SER A 277 31.67 10.70 -17.31
CA SER A 277 32.39 11.85 -17.85
C SER A 277 32.37 12.99 -16.82
N GLU A 278 33.06 14.10 -17.11
CA GLU A 278 33.06 15.28 -16.23
C GLU A 278 31.65 15.85 -15.97
N ARG A 279 30.74 15.74 -16.94
CA ARG A 279 29.41 16.37 -16.88
C ARG A 279 28.27 15.39 -16.72
N THR A 280 28.40 14.18 -17.24
CA THR A 280 27.30 13.21 -17.34
C THR A 280 27.75 11.84 -16.89
N THR A 281 26.92 11.17 -16.11
CA THR A 281 27.13 9.79 -15.64
C THR A 281 25.86 8.98 -15.92
N PHE A 282 26.04 7.74 -16.38
CA PHE A 282 24.97 6.78 -16.58
C PHE A 282 25.24 5.52 -15.78
N ALA A 283 24.22 5.01 -15.09
CA ALA A 283 24.29 3.81 -14.28
C ALA A 283 23.05 2.94 -14.44
N LEU A 284 23.22 1.67 -14.10
CA LEU A 284 22.12 0.72 -13.91
C LEU A 284 22.02 0.36 -12.43
N LEU A 285 20.80 0.24 -11.93
CA LEU A 285 20.50 -0.22 -10.58
C LEU A 285 19.56 -1.42 -10.65
N GLY A 286 19.91 -2.49 -9.95
CA GLY A 286 19.02 -3.58 -9.58
C GLY A 286 18.69 -3.52 -8.09
N ASP A 287 17.44 -3.80 -7.74
CA ASP A 287 16.91 -3.75 -6.39
C ASP A 287 15.91 -4.90 -6.22
N VAL A 288 16.14 -5.74 -5.21
CA VAL A 288 15.29 -6.89 -4.90
C VAL A 288 14.79 -6.72 -3.47
N ARG A 289 13.48 -6.68 -3.32
CA ARG A 289 12.80 -6.61 -2.04
C ARG A 289 12.18 -7.96 -1.70
N PHE A 290 12.51 -8.45 -0.51
CA PHE A 290 12.11 -9.74 0.01
C PHE A 290 10.89 -9.60 0.94
N PRO A 291 9.93 -10.53 0.89
CA PRO A 291 8.73 -10.50 1.74
C PRO A 291 9.06 -10.91 3.18
N THR A 292 9.80 -10.05 3.89
CA THR A 292 10.21 -10.27 5.27
C THR A 292 9.27 -9.63 6.29
N GLY A 293 8.46 -8.66 5.86
CA GLY A 293 7.45 -8.05 6.72
C GLY A 293 6.17 -8.88 6.79
N SER A 294 5.49 -8.81 7.94
CA SER A 294 4.20 -9.46 8.15
C SER A 294 3.13 -8.83 7.25
N GLU A 295 2.53 -9.62 6.35
CA GLU A 295 1.40 -9.17 5.53
C GLU A 295 0.15 -8.98 6.40
N ASP A 296 -0.08 -9.87 7.36
CA ASP A 296 -1.22 -9.86 8.28
C ASP A 296 -1.25 -8.61 9.15
N ASP A 297 -0.08 -8.11 9.54
CA ASP A 297 0.09 -6.88 10.31
C ASP A 297 0.24 -5.61 9.45
N LEU A 298 0.08 -5.71 8.13
CA LEU A 298 0.29 -4.59 7.18
C LEU A 298 1.70 -3.97 7.27
N LEU A 299 2.71 -4.80 7.58
CA LEU A 299 4.12 -4.39 7.71
C LEU A 299 4.96 -4.74 6.48
N GLY A 300 4.46 -5.63 5.62
CA GLY A 300 5.09 -6.04 4.38
C GLY A 300 4.07 -6.32 3.29
N SER A 301 4.54 -6.49 2.07
CA SER A 301 3.69 -6.71 0.90
C SER A 301 3.33 -8.18 0.68
N GLY A 302 3.94 -9.11 1.43
CA GLY A 302 3.77 -10.57 1.27
C GLY A 302 4.43 -11.16 0.02
N HIS A 303 5.02 -10.32 -0.84
CA HIS A 303 5.47 -10.73 -2.17
C HIS A 303 6.88 -10.23 -2.51
N LEU A 304 7.52 -10.94 -3.43
CA LEU A 304 8.80 -10.52 -3.99
C LEU A 304 8.57 -9.35 -4.95
N ALA A 305 9.42 -8.33 -4.86
CA ALA A 305 9.44 -7.23 -5.81
C ALA A 305 10.87 -7.02 -6.36
N VAL A 306 10.98 -6.87 -7.67
CA VAL A 306 12.25 -6.66 -8.37
C VAL A 306 12.17 -5.38 -9.19
N ARG A 307 13.07 -4.45 -8.93
CA ARG A 307 13.17 -3.18 -9.63
C ARG A 307 14.50 -3.08 -10.38
N GLY A 308 14.42 -2.70 -11.65
CA GLY A 308 15.58 -2.34 -12.47
C GLY A 308 15.44 -0.92 -12.98
N LEU A 309 16.44 -0.05 -12.74
CA LEU A 309 16.46 1.34 -13.19
C LEU A 309 17.70 1.66 -14.03
N GLY A 310 17.50 2.40 -15.11
CA GLY A 310 18.54 3.22 -15.74
C GLY A 310 18.54 4.61 -15.12
N ILE A 311 19.72 5.13 -14.81
CA ILE A 311 19.92 6.39 -14.10
C ILE A 311 20.85 7.27 -14.91
N LEU A 312 20.38 8.47 -15.24
CA LEU A 312 21.16 9.52 -15.88
C LEU A 312 21.31 10.69 -14.90
N SER A 313 22.54 11.10 -14.63
CA SER A 313 22.82 12.29 -13.83
C SER A 313 23.72 13.22 -14.62
N SER A 314 23.39 14.50 -14.65
CA SER A 314 24.23 15.53 -15.25
C SER A 314 24.53 16.65 -14.27
N ARG A 315 25.55 17.45 -14.56
CA ARG A 315 25.97 18.57 -13.71
C ARG A 315 26.32 19.81 -14.53
N PHE A 316 25.79 20.94 -14.09
CA PHE A 316 26.03 22.28 -14.63
C PHE A 316 26.26 23.27 -13.48
N GLY A 317 27.52 23.42 -13.06
CA GLY A 317 27.86 24.26 -11.90
C GLY A 317 27.24 23.73 -10.60
N ALA A 318 26.34 24.52 -10.01
CA ALA A 318 25.58 24.21 -8.80
C ALA A 318 24.27 23.45 -9.05
N PHE A 319 23.85 23.32 -10.32
CA PHE A 319 22.62 22.64 -10.72
C PHE A 319 22.92 21.24 -11.25
N SER A 320 22.24 20.22 -10.73
CA SER A 320 22.42 18.81 -11.15
C SER A 320 21.06 18.18 -11.52
N PRO A 321 20.68 18.18 -12.81
CA PRO A 321 19.49 17.47 -13.25
C PRO A 321 19.74 15.96 -13.31
N HIS A 322 18.68 15.19 -13.07
CA HIS A 322 18.74 13.74 -13.09
C HIS A 322 17.42 13.13 -13.59
N VAL A 323 17.55 11.92 -14.14
CA VAL A 323 16.44 11.13 -14.68
C VAL A 323 16.65 9.66 -14.32
N ASN A 324 15.59 8.99 -13.87
CA ASN A 324 15.56 7.58 -13.53
C ASN A 324 14.39 6.95 -14.27
N VAL A 325 14.63 5.90 -15.05
CA VAL A 325 13.57 5.18 -15.77
C VAL A 325 13.79 3.70 -15.61
N GLY A 326 12.71 2.94 -15.40
CA GLY A 326 12.84 1.49 -15.31
C GLY A 326 11.54 0.78 -15.08
N PHE A 327 11.64 -0.47 -14.63
CA PHE A 327 10.50 -1.35 -14.40
C PHE A 327 10.53 -1.93 -12.99
N LEU A 328 9.34 -2.13 -12.44
CA LEU A 328 9.08 -2.81 -11.19
C LEU A 328 8.23 -4.04 -11.49
N LEU A 329 8.79 -5.22 -11.21
CA LEU A 329 8.13 -6.50 -11.32
C LEU A 329 7.66 -6.94 -9.93
N ARG A 330 6.42 -7.41 -9.84
CA ARG A 330 5.80 -7.82 -8.57
C ARG A 330 5.20 -9.21 -8.69
N SER A 331 5.47 -10.08 -7.71
CA SER A 331 4.97 -11.46 -7.74
C SER A 331 3.55 -11.63 -7.20
N GLY A 332 2.92 -10.58 -6.65
CA GLY A 332 1.60 -10.69 -6.03
C GLY A 332 0.44 -10.79 -7.02
N ASP A 333 -0.57 -11.58 -6.64
CA ASP A 333 -1.70 -11.88 -7.52
C ASP A 333 -2.56 -10.65 -7.81
N LEU A 334 -2.79 -9.78 -6.82
CA LEU A 334 -3.49 -8.49 -7.00
C LEU A 334 -2.54 -7.34 -7.34
N GLN A 335 -1.22 -7.58 -7.33
CA GLN A 335 -0.21 -6.58 -7.63
C GLN A 335 0.01 -6.45 -9.14
N LYS A 336 0.33 -5.23 -9.59
CA LYS A 336 0.73 -4.96 -10.97
C LYS A 336 2.19 -4.58 -11.07
N ASP A 337 2.81 -5.04 -12.14
CA ASP A 337 4.07 -4.48 -12.59
C ASP A 337 3.87 -3.00 -12.94
N ALA A 338 4.94 -2.22 -12.85
CA ALA A 338 4.88 -0.80 -13.12
C ALA A 338 6.10 -0.31 -13.91
N LEU A 339 5.86 0.67 -14.77
CA LEU A 339 6.89 1.55 -15.31
C LEU A 339 7.22 2.60 -14.25
N LEU A 340 8.50 2.77 -13.94
CA LEU A 340 8.99 3.78 -13.02
C LEU A 340 9.64 4.91 -13.81
N ALA A 341 9.30 6.14 -13.47
CA ALA A 341 9.92 7.33 -14.04
C ALA A 341 10.06 8.43 -12.99
N THR A 342 11.29 8.88 -12.77
CA THR A 342 11.59 10.05 -11.94
C THR A 342 12.39 11.04 -12.76
N VAL A 343 11.99 12.30 -12.72
CA VAL A 343 12.74 13.41 -13.32
C VAL A 343 12.82 14.54 -12.32
N GLY A 344 14.00 15.12 -12.17
CA GLY A 344 14.20 16.14 -11.15
C GLY A 344 15.54 16.81 -11.26
N PHE A 345 15.83 17.61 -10.25
CA PHE A 345 17.12 18.23 -10.08
C PHE A 345 17.42 18.50 -8.61
N ASP A 346 18.71 18.63 -8.33
CA ASP A 346 19.20 19.21 -7.10
C ASP A 346 20.00 20.49 -7.39
N HIS A 347 19.95 21.44 -6.47
CA HIS A 347 20.62 22.73 -6.60
C HIS A 347 21.33 23.10 -5.30
N VAL A 348 22.66 23.30 -5.39
CA VAL A 348 23.48 23.75 -4.26
C VAL A 348 23.23 25.23 -4.02
N MET A 349 22.45 25.53 -2.98
CA MET A 349 22.09 26.91 -2.59
C MET A 349 23.23 27.59 -1.83
N ALA A 350 23.92 26.81 -1.00
CA ALA A 350 25.08 27.22 -0.20
C ALA A 350 25.95 25.99 0.10
N PRO A 351 27.20 26.16 0.57
CA PRO A 351 28.05 25.02 0.95
C PRO A 351 27.42 24.07 1.98
N TRP A 352 26.47 24.55 2.79
CA TRP A 352 25.76 23.79 3.80
C TRP A 352 24.31 23.44 3.43
N ALA A 353 23.79 23.89 2.27
CA ALA A 353 22.38 23.71 1.90
C ALA A 353 22.20 23.34 0.42
N THR A 354 21.44 22.29 0.16
CA THR A 354 21.02 21.86 -1.18
C THR A 354 19.52 21.68 -1.22
N MET A 355 18.87 22.19 -2.26
CA MET A 355 17.46 21.97 -2.55
C MET A 355 17.32 20.82 -3.55
N ALA A 356 16.26 20.00 -3.44
CA ALA A 356 15.92 18.93 -4.37
C ALA A 356 14.44 18.98 -4.75
N VAL A 357 14.16 18.85 -6.05
CA VAL A 357 12.81 18.89 -6.61
C VAL A 357 12.65 17.79 -7.65
N ASP A 358 11.73 16.86 -7.41
CA ASP A 358 11.54 15.68 -8.25
C ASP A 358 10.05 15.47 -8.60
N LEU A 359 9.77 15.01 -9.82
CA LEU A 359 8.50 14.39 -10.19
C LEU A 359 8.71 12.87 -10.18
N VAL A 360 8.04 12.16 -9.29
CA VAL A 360 8.20 10.71 -9.06
C VAL A 360 6.94 9.99 -9.51
N SER A 361 7.06 9.08 -10.48
CA SER A 361 5.93 8.35 -11.05
C SER A 361 6.12 6.83 -11.02
N GLU A 362 5.03 6.15 -10.69
CA GLU A 362 4.84 4.72 -10.85
C GLU A 362 3.57 4.49 -11.65
N LEU A 363 3.69 3.92 -12.85
CA LEU A 363 2.59 3.74 -13.80
C LEU A 363 2.35 2.25 -14.01
N GLN A 364 1.19 1.76 -13.61
CA GLN A 364 0.85 0.35 -13.71
C GLN A 364 0.80 -0.12 -15.17
N VAL A 365 1.33 -1.33 -15.39
CA VAL A 365 1.30 -1.99 -16.68
C VAL A 365 0.08 -2.93 -16.76
N GLY A 366 -0.73 -2.74 -17.79
CA GLY A 366 -1.94 -3.53 -18.05
C GLY A 366 -3.22 -2.96 -17.41
N ALA A 367 -4.32 -3.70 -17.52
CA ALA A 367 -5.60 -3.35 -16.89
C ALA A 367 -5.61 -3.74 -15.41
N SER A 368 -6.32 -3.00 -14.55
CA SER A 368 -6.42 -3.30 -13.10
C SER A 368 -6.77 -4.77 -12.85
N LYS A 369 -6.09 -5.41 -11.89
CA LYS A 369 -6.45 -6.76 -11.43
C LYS A 369 -7.63 -6.74 -10.46
N LEU A 370 -7.96 -5.57 -9.90
CA LEU A 370 -9.16 -5.40 -9.09
C LEU A 370 -10.40 -5.53 -9.97
N ARG A 371 -11.14 -6.61 -9.73
CA ARG A 371 -12.49 -6.75 -10.26
C ARG A 371 -13.44 -6.11 -9.28
N LEU A 372 -13.95 -4.95 -9.65
CA LEU A 372 -15.04 -4.31 -8.91
C LEU A 372 -16.37 -4.93 -9.33
N PRO A 373 -17.29 -5.19 -8.39
CA PRO A 373 -18.62 -5.72 -8.68
C PRO A 373 -19.29 -4.95 -9.81
N GLY A 374 -20.01 -5.66 -10.68
CA GLY A 374 -20.83 -5.04 -11.72
C GLY A 374 -22.05 -4.32 -11.13
N ILE A 375 -22.71 -3.48 -11.93
CA ILE A 375 -24.05 -2.99 -11.56
C ILE A 375 -24.98 -4.21 -11.46
N VAL A 376 -25.67 -4.35 -10.34
CA VAL A 376 -26.67 -5.39 -10.15
C VAL A 376 -28.00 -4.88 -10.68
N THR A 377 -28.67 -5.66 -11.53
CA THR A 377 -29.99 -5.32 -12.09
C THR A 377 -31.03 -6.29 -11.56
N TYR A 378 -32.06 -5.75 -10.93
CA TYR A 378 -33.27 -6.49 -10.57
C TYR A 378 -34.29 -6.36 -11.70
N ASP A 379 -35.00 -7.44 -12.01
CA ASP A 379 -36.00 -7.47 -13.08
C ASP A 379 -37.40 -7.11 -12.55
N LEU A 380 -37.71 -7.54 -11.33
CA LEU A 380 -39.01 -7.39 -10.70
C LEU A 380 -38.92 -6.75 -9.30
N PRO A 381 -40.01 -6.10 -8.82
CA PRO A 381 -41.30 -5.88 -9.50
C PRO A 381 -41.24 -4.81 -10.61
N PHE A 382 -40.16 -4.04 -10.65
CA PHE A 382 -39.81 -3.16 -11.76
C PHE A 382 -38.30 -3.17 -11.92
N ARG A 383 -37.84 -2.93 -13.15
CA ARG A 383 -36.41 -2.94 -13.43
C ARG A 383 -35.71 -1.82 -12.68
N ARG A 384 -34.74 -2.17 -11.84
CA ARG A 384 -33.90 -1.20 -11.10
C ARG A 384 -32.46 -1.69 -11.01
N THR A 385 -31.56 -0.77 -10.73
CA THR A 385 -30.13 -1.05 -10.64
C THR A 385 -29.55 -0.59 -9.32
N VAL A 386 -28.59 -1.36 -8.80
CA VAL A 386 -27.82 -1.04 -7.60
C VAL A 386 -26.34 -1.00 -7.98
N ASP A 387 -25.64 0.06 -7.57
CA ASP A 387 -24.19 0.13 -7.68
C ASP A 387 -23.58 -0.43 -6.38
N PRO A 388 -22.81 -1.54 -6.44
CA PRO A 388 -22.27 -2.15 -5.23
C PRO A 388 -21.14 -1.36 -4.58
N THR A 389 -20.53 -0.37 -5.24
CA THR A 389 -19.50 0.45 -4.60
C THR A 389 -19.32 1.82 -5.24
N ASN A 390 -18.94 2.81 -4.45
CA ASN A 390 -18.52 4.11 -4.97
C ASN A 390 -17.05 4.15 -5.46
N ILE A 391 -16.28 3.07 -5.28
CA ILE A 391 -14.89 2.99 -5.73
C ILE A 391 -14.84 2.90 -7.27
N PRO A 392 -14.12 3.80 -7.96
CA PRO A 392 -14.10 3.81 -9.41
C PRO A 392 -13.22 2.70 -10.00
N ARG A 393 -13.56 2.29 -11.23
CA ARG A 393 -12.75 1.38 -12.06
C ARG A 393 -11.63 2.16 -12.76
N GLU A 394 -10.54 2.40 -12.04
CA GLU A 394 -9.36 3.08 -12.58
C GLU A 394 -8.05 2.32 -12.34
N ARG A 395 -6.96 2.79 -12.96
CA ARG A 395 -5.61 2.30 -12.70
C ARG A 395 -5.06 2.96 -11.45
N ASP A 396 -4.26 2.24 -10.68
CA ASP A 396 -3.60 2.79 -9.49
C ASP A 396 -2.25 3.42 -9.85
N ASP A 397 -2.20 4.16 -10.96
CA ASP A 397 -1.04 4.96 -11.34
C ASP A 397 -0.79 6.00 -10.24
N GLN A 398 0.46 6.24 -9.87
CA GLN A 398 0.83 7.20 -8.84
C GLN A 398 1.83 8.20 -9.39
N THR A 399 1.50 9.49 -9.28
CA THR A 399 2.38 10.59 -9.66
C THR A 399 2.51 11.55 -8.49
N ASN A 400 3.74 11.91 -8.13
CA ASN A 400 4.03 12.71 -6.95
C ASN A 400 5.02 13.83 -7.27
N ALA A 401 4.80 15.01 -6.68
CA ALA A 401 5.82 16.06 -6.60
C ALA A 401 6.58 15.93 -5.29
N SER A 402 7.90 15.91 -5.35
CA SER A 402 8.79 15.94 -4.21
C SER A 402 9.48 17.29 -4.11
N PHE A 403 9.52 17.85 -2.90
CA PHE A 403 10.23 19.08 -2.60
C PHE A 403 10.95 18.94 -1.26
N GLY A 404 12.26 19.12 -1.25
CA GLY A 404 13.05 18.98 -0.04
C GLY A 404 14.42 19.62 -0.05
N PHE A 405 15.10 19.47 1.07
CA PHE A 405 16.41 20.05 1.35
C PHE A 405 17.33 19.05 2.02
N LYS A 406 18.62 19.21 1.75
CA LYS A 406 19.71 18.56 2.48
C LYS A 406 20.63 19.60 3.10
N PHE A 407 20.94 19.43 4.38
CA PHE A 407 21.77 20.35 5.15
C PHE A 407 23.03 19.65 5.65
N ALA A 408 24.21 20.10 5.22
CA ALA A 408 25.48 19.57 5.70
C ALA A 408 25.86 20.19 7.05
N THR A 409 26.22 19.37 8.02
CA THR A 409 26.70 19.81 9.33
C THR A 409 28.24 19.84 9.36
N GLY A 410 28.81 20.54 10.35
CA GLY A 410 30.26 20.57 10.55
C GLY A 410 30.89 19.20 10.88
N SER A 411 30.09 18.22 11.30
CA SER A 411 30.55 16.84 11.56
C SER A 411 30.53 15.94 10.31
N GLY A 412 30.10 16.46 9.15
CA GLY A 412 29.96 15.69 7.92
C GLY A 412 28.66 14.86 7.82
N ILE A 413 27.81 14.91 8.85
CA ILE A 413 26.45 14.37 8.81
C ILE A 413 25.58 15.30 7.95
N MET A 414 24.64 14.72 7.23
CA MET A 414 23.68 15.47 6.45
C MET A 414 22.26 15.24 6.95
N LEU A 415 21.57 16.34 7.25
CA LEU A 415 20.16 16.32 7.60
C LEU A 415 19.34 16.39 6.31
N VAL A 416 18.29 15.57 6.21
CA VAL A 416 17.39 15.51 5.06
C VAL A 416 15.99 15.86 5.54
N ALA A 417 15.31 16.75 4.82
CA ALA A 417 13.90 17.07 5.04
C ALA A 417 13.18 17.14 3.70
N ASN A 418 12.03 16.50 3.56
CA ASN A 418 11.29 16.48 2.30
C ASN A 418 9.78 16.33 2.51
N THR A 419 9.03 16.80 1.52
CA THR A 419 7.60 16.53 1.36
C THR A 419 7.33 15.90 0.01
N LEU A 420 6.45 14.89 0.01
CA LEU A 420 5.94 14.26 -1.21
C LEU A 420 4.44 14.50 -1.31
N TRP A 421 4.01 15.11 -2.41
CA TRP A 421 2.64 15.53 -2.67
C TRP A 421 2.05 14.73 -3.83
N PRO A 422 1.00 13.94 -3.58
CA PRO A 422 0.22 13.31 -4.65
C PRO A 422 -0.33 14.34 -5.66
N LEU A 423 -0.04 14.12 -6.94
CA LEU A 423 -0.57 14.93 -8.06
C LEU A 423 -1.78 14.28 -8.73
N ASN A 424 -2.09 13.03 -8.35
CA ASN A 424 -3.22 12.26 -8.82
C ASN A 424 -3.78 11.41 -7.66
N ARG A 425 -4.91 10.72 -7.91
CA ARG A 425 -5.68 10.01 -6.88
C ARG A 425 -5.70 8.48 -7.02
N GLY A 426 -4.87 7.89 -7.89
CA GLY A 426 -4.84 6.45 -8.11
C GLY A 426 -4.32 5.67 -6.90
N GLY A 427 -4.96 4.54 -6.58
CA GLY A 427 -4.62 3.71 -5.43
C GLY A 427 -4.90 4.37 -4.07
N LEU A 428 -4.25 3.85 -3.03
CA LEU A 428 -4.34 4.39 -1.67
C LEU A 428 -3.35 5.56 -1.50
N ARG A 429 -3.84 6.73 -1.09
CA ARG A 429 -3.09 8.00 -1.13
C ARG A 429 -3.26 8.83 0.16
N PRO A 430 -2.16 9.38 0.70
CA PRO A 430 -2.21 10.43 1.71
C PRO A 430 -2.41 11.81 1.05
N ASN A 431 -2.62 12.86 1.85
CA ASN A 431 -2.57 14.25 1.35
C ASN A 431 -1.12 14.73 1.15
N VAL A 432 -0.20 14.28 2.02
CA VAL A 432 1.23 14.60 1.99
C VAL A 432 1.99 13.50 2.74
N VAL A 433 3.20 13.19 2.29
CA VAL A 433 4.17 12.38 3.05
C VAL A 433 5.28 13.30 3.52
N TRP A 434 5.64 13.20 4.80
CA TRP A 434 6.77 13.91 5.38
C TRP A 434 7.95 12.97 5.57
N THR A 435 9.14 13.44 5.21
CA THR A 435 10.38 12.68 5.38
C THR A 435 11.39 13.52 6.15
N ALA A 436 11.99 12.91 7.16
CA ALA A 436 13.18 13.41 7.83
C ALA A 436 14.26 12.34 7.85
N GLY A 437 15.52 12.70 7.69
CA GLY A 437 16.59 11.72 7.66
C GLY A 437 17.97 12.25 8.01
N LEU A 438 18.87 11.30 8.25
CA LEU A 438 20.28 11.50 8.51
C LEU A 438 21.08 10.65 7.52
N GLU A 439 22.05 11.26 6.86
CA GLU A 439 22.95 10.57 5.93
C GLU A 439 24.40 10.85 6.32
N TYR A 440 25.28 9.86 6.15
CA TYR A 440 26.71 9.99 6.38
C TYR A 440 27.50 9.15 5.38
N ASN A 441 28.61 9.69 4.88
CA ASN A 441 29.47 9.05 3.89
C ASN A 441 30.94 9.19 4.30
N PHE A 442 31.69 8.10 4.33
CA PHE A 442 33.10 8.10 4.73
C PHE A 442 34.00 7.12 3.97
#